data_AF-A0A7V0XGZ5-F1
#
_entry.id   AF-A0A7V0XGZ5-F1
#
_cell.length_a   1.000
_cell.length_b   1.000
_cell.length_c   1.000
_cell.angle_alpha   90.00
_cell.angle_beta   90.00
_cell.angle_gamma   90.00
#
_symmetry.space_group_name_H-M   'P 1'
#
loop_
_entity.id
_entity.type
_entity.pdbx_description
1 polymer ?
#
loop_
_entity_poly.entity_id
_entity_poly.type
_entity_poly.pdbx_seq_one_letter_code
_entity_poly.pdbx_strand_id
1 'polypeptide(L)'
;MSGITFFKTSRLDKLRDYYLKISGTALWLDQGGCAIFQHGNQLFGFCQRQQSDTCGMITFFLESQKAVDSHYSQFRKSADAAPRFNPDYHIYHFFTQDPDGRAVEFHYFERRLQPYISGTELLQSRRSIRKYLPEAPDDALLEKIISDCSYAPSARNSQPVSFIIIKNREKIQHLAEIRGGSSAPIAAAPVAIAIYADPDISRRARTDGDIAAYHLMLAAWNYGLASCWIADMNRPEVKELLQLSPKMELITVTPMGFPAEKGLLRPRRNAEIKYL
;
A
#
# COMPACT_ATOMS: atom_id res chain seq x y z
N MET A 1 14.96 -1.47 -8.62
CA MET A 1 15.77 -2.61 -9.09
C MET A 1 15.09 -3.87 -8.58
N SER A 2 14.84 -4.84 -9.46
CA SER A 2 14.35 -6.16 -9.06
C SER A 2 15.54 -7.09 -8.76
N GLY A 3 15.34 -8.05 -7.87
CA GLY A 3 16.34 -9.05 -7.52
C GLY A 3 15.68 -10.40 -7.28
N ILE A 4 16.39 -11.47 -7.62
CA ILE A 4 16.00 -12.85 -7.32
C ILE A 4 17.18 -13.51 -6.61
N THR A 5 16.92 -14.17 -5.50
CA THR A 5 17.93 -15.01 -4.84
C THR A 5 17.78 -16.46 -5.29
N PHE A 6 18.84 -17.07 -5.78
CA PHE A 6 18.83 -18.48 -6.18
C PHE A 6 19.60 -19.35 -5.19
N PHE A 7 19.02 -20.51 -4.87
CA PHE A 7 19.65 -21.57 -4.10
C PHE A 7 19.74 -22.84 -4.93
N LYS A 8 20.81 -23.62 -4.74
CA LYS A 8 20.90 -24.98 -5.28
C LYS A 8 20.12 -25.93 -4.38
N THR A 9 19.50 -26.94 -4.99
CA THR A 9 18.79 -28.00 -4.29
C THR A 9 19.00 -29.34 -4.99
N SER A 10 19.14 -30.43 -4.23
CA SER A 10 19.04 -31.79 -4.75
C SER A 10 17.61 -32.33 -4.75
N ARG A 11 16.65 -31.57 -4.20
CA ARG A 11 15.27 -32.00 -3.92
C ARG A 11 14.25 -30.97 -4.39
N LEU A 12 14.33 -30.54 -5.65
CA LEU A 12 13.49 -29.45 -6.18
C LEU A 12 11.99 -29.70 -6.00
N ASP A 13 11.51 -30.92 -6.26
CA ASP A 13 10.08 -31.24 -6.13
C ASP A 13 9.58 -31.11 -4.69
N LYS A 14 10.39 -31.52 -3.71
CA LYS A 14 10.03 -31.36 -2.29
C LYS A 14 10.00 -29.89 -1.88
N LEU A 15 10.91 -29.07 -2.39
CA LEU A 15 10.89 -27.63 -2.15
C LEU A 15 9.67 -26.97 -2.79
N ARG A 16 9.29 -27.37 -4.02
CA ARG A 16 8.06 -26.88 -4.67
C ARG A 16 6.85 -27.11 -3.78
N ASP A 17 6.66 -28.34 -3.31
CA ASP A 17 5.53 -28.69 -2.43
C ASP A 17 5.58 -27.97 -1.09
N TYR A 18 6.77 -27.69 -0.56
CA TYR A 18 6.93 -26.98 0.71
C TYR A 18 6.57 -25.49 0.58
N TYR A 19 7.18 -24.76 -0.36
CA TYR A 19 6.98 -23.32 -0.47
C TYR A 19 5.59 -22.95 -0.99
N LEU A 20 4.94 -23.81 -1.80
CA LEU A 20 3.55 -23.60 -2.21
C LEU A 20 2.53 -23.81 -1.08
N LYS A 21 2.92 -24.44 0.04
CA LYS A 21 2.06 -24.51 1.23
C LYS A 21 2.04 -23.19 2.01
N ILE A 22 3.05 -22.35 1.87
CA ILE A 22 3.11 -21.06 2.55
C ILE A 22 2.08 -20.13 1.90
N SER A 23 1.12 -19.66 2.70
CA SER A 23 0.05 -18.79 2.20
C SER A 23 0.64 -17.51 1.59
N GLY A 24 0.15 -17.11 0.42
CA GLY A 24 0.66 -15.95 -0.32
C GLY A 24 1.89 -16.23 -1.20
N THR A 25 2.46 -17.44 -1.14
CA THR A 25 3.54 -17.84 -2.05
C THR A 25 2.96 -18.50 -3.31
N ALA A 26 3.43 -18.06 -4.47
CA ALA A 26 3.05 -18.62 -5.77
C ALA A 26 4.29 -19.02 -6.59
N LEU A 27 4.14 -20.01 -7.46
CA LEU A 27 5.12 -20.29 -8.50
C LEU A 27 5.04 -19.16 -9.53
N TRP A 28 6.10 -18.37 -9.61
CA TRP A 28 6.19 -17.22 -10.52
C TRP A 28 6.65 -17.65 -11.92
N LEU A 29 7.69 -18.49 -11.98
CA LEU A 29 8.20 -19.04 -13.23
C LEU A 29 8.77 -20.44 -13.01
N ASP A 30 8.31 -21.39 -13.83
CA ASP A 30 8.89 -22.73 -13.94
C ASP A 30 9.78 -22.81 -15.18
N GLN A 31 11.05 -23.17 -14.99
CA GLN A 31 12.03 -23.37 -16.07
C GLN A 31 12.50 -24.83 -16.13
N GLY A 32 11.70 -25.76 -15.59
CA GLY A 32 12.04 -27.17 -15.43
C GLY A 32 13.07 -27.36 -14.32
N GLY A 33 14.36 -27.26 -14.67
CA GLY A 33 15.47 -27.45 -13.73
C GLY A 33 15.62 -26.34 -12.68
N CYS A 34 14.86 -25.26 -12.79
CA CYS A 34 14.78 -24.19 -11.79
C CYS A 34 13.32 -23.75 -11.62
N ALA A 35 12.88 -23.58 -10.37
CA ALA A 35 11.57 -23.03 -10.03
C ALA A 35 11.75 -21.72 -9.25
N ILE A 36 11.04 -20.67 -9.67
CA ILE A 36 11.10 -19.35 -9.05
C ILE A 36 9.75 -19.06 -8.41
N PHE A 37 9.78 -18.68 -7.13
CA PHE A 37 8.62 -18.38 -6.31
C PHE A 37 8.54 -16.88 -6.06
N GLN A 38 7.31 -16.40 -5.89
CA GLN A 38 6.99 -15.06 -5.46
C GLN A 38 6.19 -15.09 -4.16
N HIS A 39 6.59 -14.28 -3.19
CA HIS A 39 5.82 -13.97 -2.00
C HIS A 39 5.84 -12.45 -1.81
N GLY A 40 4.71 -11.78 -2.04
CA GLY A 40 4.65 -10.31 -2.07
C GLY A 40 5.67 -9.72 -3.05
N ASN A 41 6.62 -8.94 -2.52
CA ASN A 41 7.72 -8.31 -3.27
C ASN A 41 9.01 -9.17 -3.35
N GLN A 42 9.05 -10.33 -2.68
CA GLN A 42 10.21 -11.21 -2.67
C GLN A 42 10.16 -12.22 -3.81
N LEU A 43 11.26 -12.34 -4.56
CA LEU A 43 11.49 -13.42 -5.52
C LEU A 43 12.66 -14.28 -5.06
N PHE A 44 12.44 -15.60 -5.02
CA PHE A 44 13.46 -16.57 -4.65
C PHE A 44 13.30 -17.85 -5.48
N GLY A 45 14.40 -18.45 -5.88
CA GLY A 45 14.40 -19.59 -6.79
C GLY A 45 15.26 -20.75 -6.31
N PHE A 46 14.88 -21.94 -6.73
CA PHE A 46 15.61 -23.18 -6.46
C PHE A 46 15.97 -23.86 -7.77
N CYS A 47 17.25 -24.19 -7.93
CA CYS A 47 17.77 -24.87 -9.10
C CYS A 47 18.27 -26.27 -8.75
N GLN A 48 17.79 -27.28 -9.48
CA GLN A 48 18.17 -28.68 -9.31
C GLN A 48 19.67 -28.85 -9.60
N ARG A 49 20.41 -29.36 -8.61
CA ARG A 49 21.84 -29.66 -8.64
C ARG A 49 22.10 -30.94 -7.83
N GLN A 50 23.34 -31.42 -7.82
CA GLN A 50 23.71 -32.61 -7.03
C GLN A 50 23.75 -32.33 -5.53
N GLN A 51 24.07 -31.09 -5.13
CA GLN A 51 24.17 -30.68 -3.73
C GLN A 51 23.27 -29.47 -3.46
N SER A 52 22.66 -29.46 -2.28
CA SER A 52 21.83 -28.35 -1.82
C SER A 52 22.67 -27.30 -1.11
N ASP A 53 22.38 -26.02 -1.36
CA ASP A 53 22.86 -24.96 -0.50
C ASP A 53 22.02 -25.00 0.79
N THR A 54 22.65 -25.28 1.93
CA THR A 54 21.97 -25.37 3.23
C THR A 54 22.26 -24.18 4.14
N CYS A 55 23.26 -23.37 3.79
CA CYS A 55 23.53 -22.10 4.45
C CYS A 55 22.61 -20.99 3.91
N GLY A 56 22.36 -19.98 4.74
CA GLY A 56 21.42 -18.90 4.46
C GLY A 56 20.02 -19.17 5.02
N MET A 57 19.16 -18.15 4.91
CA MET A 57 17.82 -18.16 5.49
C MET A 57 16.84 -17.46 4.54
N ILE A 58 15.63 -17.98 4.48
CA ILE A 58 14.51 -17.30 3.81
C ILE A 58 13.53 -16.83 4.87
N THR A 59 13.38 -15.53 5.00
CA THR A 59 12.46 -14.91 5.97
C THR A 59 11.19 -14.45 5.29
N PHE A 60 10.05 -14.83 5.86
CA PHE A 60 8.72 -14.32 5.54
C PHE A 60 8.26 -13.44 6.69
N PHE A 61 7.91 -12.19 6.39
CA PHE A 61 7.37 -11.29 7.40
C PHE A 61 5.88 -11.06 7.20
N LEU A 62 5.15 -11.04 8.31
CA LEU A 62 3.71 -11.15 8.37
C LEU A 62 3.10 -9.91 9.01
N GLU A 63 1.81 -9.67 8.77
CA GLU A 63 1.13 -8.43 9.19
C GLU A 63 0.77 -8.38 10.68
N SER A 64 0.87 -9.48 11.42
CA SER A 64 0.52 -9.53 12.85
C SER A 64 1.10 -10.75 13.57
N GLN A 65 1.19 -10.67 14.91
CA GLN A 65 1.53 -11.83 15.75
C GLN A 65 0.60 -13.02 15.52
N LYS A 66 -0.71 -12.77 15.36
CA LYS A 66 -1.70 -13.82 15.05
C LYS A 66 -1.39 -14.54 13.73
N ALA A 67 -0.88 -13.82 12.73
CA ALA A 67 -0.47 -14.44 11.48
C ALA A 67 0.77 -15.35 11.69
N VAL A 68 1.71 -14.94 12.55
CA VAL A 68 2.85 -15.77 12.97
C VAL A 68 2.36 -17.05 13.66
N ASP A 69 1.42 -16.94 14.61
CA ASP A 69 0.86 -18.10 15.32
C ASP A 69 0.11 -19.07 14.38
N SER A 70 -0.58 -18.53 13.38
CA SER A 70 -1.25 -19.33 12.34
C SER A 70 -0.24 -20.12 11.51
N HIS A 71 0.87 -19.51 11.10
CA HIS A 71 1.93 -20.20 10.37
C HIS A 71 2.65 -21.21 11.27
N TYR A 72 2.88 -20.89 12.54
CA TYR A 72 3.44 -21.85 13.49
C TYR A 72 2.55 -23.09 13.61
N SER A 73 1.23 -22.91 13.69
CA SER A 73 0.30 -24.04 13.75
C SER A 73 0.43 -24.96 12.53
N GLN A 74 0.66 -24.40 11.35
CA GLN A 74 0.89 -25.13 10.11
C GLN A 74 2.24 -25.87 10.09
N PHE A 75 3.31 -25.23 10.59
CA PHE A 75 4.69 -25.75 10.54
C PHE A 75 5.17 -26.36 11.87
N ARG A 76 4.28 -26.58 12.83
CA ARG A 76 4.61 -26.98 14.21
C ARG A 76 5.55 -28.18 14.32
N LYS A 77 5.41 -29.15 13.41
CA LYS A 77 6.22 -30.39 13.41
C LYS A 77 7.68 -30.17 13.00
N SER A 78 7.94 -29.15 12.19
CA SER A 78 9.28 -28.81 11.69
C SER A 78 9.83 -27.53 12.33
N ALA A 79 9.09 -26.92 13.26
CA ALA A 79 9.50 -25.70 13.94
C ALA A 79 10.55 -26.01 15.03
N ASP A 80 11.58 -25.19 15.11
CA ASP A 80 12.68 -25.37 16.08
C ASP A 80 12.20 -25.05 17.51
N ALA A 81 11.31 -24.06 17.64
CA ALA A 81 10.71 -23.65 18.90
C ALA A 81 9.33 -22.99 18.65
N ALA A 82 8.57 -22.80 19.73
CA ALA A 82 7.35 -21.99 19.68
C ALA A 82 7.66 -20.51 19.40
N PRO A 83 6.72 -19.74 18.84
CA PRO A 83 6.92 -18.32 18.57
C PRO A 83 7.23 -17.55 19.85
N ARG A 84 8.15 -16.60 19.74
CA ARG A 84 8.61 -15.79 20.85
C ARG A 84 8.90 -14.36 20.41
N PHE A 85 8.84 -13.44 21.36
CA PHE A 85 9.27 -12.07 21.13
C PHE A 85 10.79 -11.94 21.34
N ASN A 86 11.45 -11.23 20.44
CA ASN A 86 12.84 -10.84 20.55
C ASN A 86 12.92 -9.32 20.81
N PRO A 87 13.34 -8.87 22.00
CA PRO A 87 13.34 -7.46 22.37
C PRO A 87 14.42 -6.64 21.66
N ASP A 88 15.53 -7.25 21.25
CA ASP A 88 16.64 -6.54 20.61
C ASP A 88 16.26 -6.07 19.20
N TYR A 89 15.47 -6.90 18.49
CA TYR A 89 15.03 -6.62 17.13
C TYR A 89 13.57 -6.17 17.04
N HIS A 90 12.82 -6.17 18.14
CA HIS A 90 11.39 -5.87 18.19
C HIS A 90 10.58 -6.71 17.19
N ILE A 91 10.82 -8.03 17.19
CA ILE A 91 10.10 -8.98 16.34
C ILE A 91 9.45 -10.09 17.16
N TYR A 92 8.30 -10.56 16.71
CA TYR A 92 7.68 -11.80 17.18
C TYR A 92 7.84 -12.87 16.10
N HIS A 93 8.54 -13.96 16.40
CA HIS A 93 9.01 -14.88 15.36
C HIS A 93 9.11 -16.34 15.79
N PHE A 94 9.21 -17.25 14.81
CA PHE A 94 9.71 -18.60 14.98
C PHE A 94 10.53 -19.05 13.76
N PHE A 95 11.38 -20.06 13.98
CA PHE A 95 12.15 -20.71 12.92
C PHE A 95 11.62 -22.11 12.64
N THR A 96 11.75 -22.52 11.38
CA THR A 96 11.56 -23.89 10.91
C THR A 96 12.61 -24.19 9.84
N GLN A 97 12.65 -25.43 9.37
CA GLN A 97 13.52 -25.84 8.28
C GLN A 97 12.70 -26.23 7.06
N ASP A 98 13.22 -25.86 5.88
CA ASP A 98 12.70 -26.39 4.63
C ASP A 98 13.21 -27.83 4.39
N PRO A 99 12.72 -28.52 3.34
CA PRO A 99 13.16 -29.87 3.04
C PRO A 99 14.67 -30.01 2.86
N ASP A 100 15.38 -28.95 2.46
CA ASP A 100 16.83 -28.96 2.33
C ASP A 100 17.59 -28.83 3.65
N GLY A 101 16.88 -28.56 4.76
CA GLY A 101 17.47 -28.23 6.05
C GLY A 101 17.86 -26.76 6.17
N ARG A 102 17.44 -25.92 5.22
CA ARG A 102 17.72 -24.48 5.23
C ARG A 102 16.78 -23.79 6.21
N ALA A 103 17.29 -22.80 6.93
CA ALA A 103 16.47 -22.05 7.87
C ALA A 103 15.39 -21.24 7.14
N VAL A 104 14.17 -21.30 7.66
CA VAL A 104 13.04 -20.48 7.26
C VAL A 104 12.51 -19.77 8.50
N GLU A 105 12.41 -18.46 8.43
CA GLU A 105 11.91 -17.63 9.52
C GLU A 105 10.53 -17.05 9.16
N PHE A 106 9.60 -17.10 10.10
CA PHE A 106 8.37 -16.33 10.04
C PHE A 106 8.39 -15.30 11.17
N HIS A 107 8.26 -14.03 10.84
CA HIS A 107 8.24 -12.99 11.88
C HIS A 107 7.22 -11.87 11.64
N TYR A 108 6.94 -11.11 12.68
CA TYR A 108 6.18 -9.87 12.67
C TYR A 108 7.03 -8.79 13.31
N PHE A 109 7.15 -7.63 12.66
CA PHE A 109 7.78 -6.45 13.25
C PHE A 109 6.78 -5.69 14.13
N GLU A 110 7.12 -5.47 15.39
CA GLU A 110 6.33 -4.61 16.28
C GLU A 110 6.36 -3.15 15.84
N ARG A 111 7.45 -2.73 15.19
CA ARG A 111 7.63 -1.38 14.66
C ARG A 111 6.96 -1.24 13.30
N ARG A 112 6.49 -0.02 13.03
CA ARG A 112 5.95 0.34 11.73
C ARG A 112 7.03 0.31 10.65
N LEU A 113 6.84 -0.56 9.66
CA LEU A 113 7.69 -0.60 8.49
C LEU A 113 7.33 0.51 7.49
N GLN A 114 8.30 0.89 6.67
CA GLN A 114 7.99 1.50 5.38
C GLN A 114 7.14 0.49 4.59
N PRO A 115 6.05 0.92 3.94
CA PRO A 115 5.19 -0.02 3.25
C PRO A 115 5.91 -0.71 2.08
N TYR A 116 5.47 -1.93 1.79
CA TYR A 116 6.13 -2.86 0.88
C TYR A 116 5.13 -3.50 -0.11
N ILE A 117 4.05 -2.77 -0.39
CA ILE A 117 2.92 -3.26 -1.17
C ILE A 117 3.29 -3.38 -2.66
N SER A 118 2.88 -4.48 -3.30
CA SER A 118 3.01 -4.63 -4.75
C SER A 118 2.00 -3.74 -5.50
N GLY A 119 2.24 -3.48 -6.79
CA GLY A 119 1.32 -2.68 -7.60
C GLY A 119 -0.10 -3.26 -7.66
N THR A 120 -0.23 -4.59 -7.81
CA THR A 120 -1.54 -5.28 -7.80
C THR A 120 -2.23 -5.13 -6.46
N GLU A 121 -1.52 -5.37 -5.36
CA GLU A 121 -2.08 -5.21 -4.01
C GLU A 121 -2.48 -3.75 -3.75
N LEU A 122 -1.72 -2.76 -4.23
CA LEU A 122 -2.08 -1.35 -4.09
C LEU A 122 -3.43 -1.05 -4.75
N LEU A 123 -3.59 -1.46 -6.02
CA LEU A 123 -4.83 -1.27 -6.77
C LEU A 123 -6.00 -2.04 -6.14
N GLN A 124 -5.74 -3.25 -5.66
CA GLN A 124 -6.76 -4.13 -5.13
C GLN A 124 -7.10 -3.85 -3.67
N SER A 125 -6.22 -3.30 -2.84
CA SER A 125 -6.42 -3.11 -1.39
C SER A 125 -6.86 -1.71 -1.02
N ARG A 126 -6.57 -0.68 -1.83
CA ARG A 126 -6.95 0.71 -1.53
C ARG A 126 -8.44 0.86 -1.24
N ARG A 127 -8.81 1.41 -0.09
CA ARG A 127 -10.21 1.70 0.29
C ARG A 127 -10.41 3.16 0.68
N SER A 128 -11.67 3.58 0.67
CA SER A 128 -12.08 4.83 1.32
C SER A 128 -12.10 4.61 2.82
N ILE A 129 -11.16 5.22 3.52
CA ILE A 129 -11.12 5.28 4.97
C ILE A 129 -11.76 6.58 5.42
N ARG A 130 -12.54 6.52 6.50
CA ARG A 130 -13.29 7.67 7.03
C ARG A 130 -13.03 7.93 8.51
N LYS A 131 -12.19 7.11 9.14
CA LYS A 131 -11.72 7.27 10.51
C LYS A 131 -10.20 7.24 10.54
N TYR A 132 -9.62 8.21 11.23
CA TYR A 132 -8.18 8.44 11.24
C TYR A 132 -7.67 8.43 12.68
N LEU A 133 -6.42 8.03 12.85
CA LEU A 133 -5.73 8.22 14.12
C LEU A 133 -5.50 9.72 14.35
N PRO A 134 -5.43 10.18 15.62
CA PRO A 134 -5.16 11.58 15.93
C PRO A 134 -3.79 12.08 15.47
N GLU A 135 -2.83 11.16 15.35
CA GLU A 135 -1.48 11.45 14.89
C GLU A 135 -1.48 11.95 13.44
N ALA A 136 -0.94 13.15 13.23
CA ALA A 136 -0.78 13.72 11.91
C ALA A 136 0.48 13.16 11.22
N PRO A 137 0.43 12.90 9.90
CA PRO A 137 1.65 12.65 9.14
C PRO A 137 2.59 13.88 9.18
N ASP A 138 3.89 13.63 9.21
CA ASP A 138 4.90 14.69 9.11
C ASP A 138 4.93 15.31 7.70
N ASP A 139 5.57 16.48 7.59
CA ASP A 139 5.66 17.22 6.32
C ASP A 139 6.46 16.48 5.26
N ALA A 140 7.56 15.82 5.64
CA ALA A 140 8.39 15.07 4.71
C ALA A 140 7.60 13.93 4.02
N LEU A 141 6.74 13.24 4.75
CA LEU A 141 5.87 12.20 4.22
C LEU A 141 4.81 12.77 3.27
N LEU A 142 4.17 13.89 3.66
CA LEU A 142 3.17 14.56 2.83
C LEU A 142 3.78 15.08 1.52
N GLU A 143 4.94 15.72 1.60
CA GLU A 143 5.69 16.21 0.44
C GLU A 143 6.13 15.05 -0.47
N LYS A 144 6.58 13.93 0.10
CA LYS A 144 6.91 12.73 -0.67
C LYS A 144 5.69 12.17 -1.41
N ILE A 145 4.53 12.10 -0.75
CA ILE A 145 3.28 11.66 -1.37
C ILE A 145 2.87 12.60 -2.52
N ILE A 146 3.00 13.91 -2.35
CA ILE A 146 2.70 14.90 -3.39
C ILE A 146 3.71 14.82 -4.54
N SER A 147 4.99 14.61 -4.25
CA SER A 147 6.02 14.40 -5.26
C SER A 147 5.76 13.14 -6.08
N ASP A 148 5.33 12.04 -5.46
CA ASP A 148 4.93 10.85 -6.21
C ASP A 148 3.63 11.11 -7.00
N CYS A 149 2.74 11.97 -6.47
CA CYS A 149 1.53 12.41 -7.17
C CYS A 149 1.82 13.18 -8.47
N SER A 150 2.94 13.89 -8.59
CA SER A 150 3.26 14.67 -9.79
C SER A 150 3.55 13.82 -11.03
N TYR A 151 3.73 12.50 -10.86
CA TYR A 151 3.81 11.55 -11.97
C TYR A 151 2.44 11.21 -12.58
N ALA A 152 1.34 11.75 -12.05
CA ALA A 152 0.02 11.64 -12.67
C ALA A 152 0.05 12.18 -14.11
N PRO A 153 -0.46 11.41 -15.10
CA PRO A 153 -0.47 11.88 -16.48
C PRO A 153 -1.44 13.06 -16.64
N SER A 154 -1.09 13.97 -17.55
CA SER A 154 -1.92 15.12 -17.90
C SER A 154 -1.97 15.31 -19.41
N ALA A 155 -3.04 15.93 -19.92
CA ALA A 155 -3.19 16.22 -21.33
C ALA A 155 -1.97 17.00 -21.86
N ARG A 156 -1.30 16.44 -22.87
CA ARG A 156 -0.07 17.00 -23.49
C ARG A 156 1.05 17.29 -22.48
N ASN A 157 1.08 16.56 -21.35
CA ASN A 157 2.02 16.79 -20.25
C ASN A 157 1.99 18.24 -19.69
N SER A 158 0.82 18.88 -19.75
CA SER A 158 0.63 20.29 -19.36
C SER A 158 0.77 20.54 -17.85
N GLN A 159 0.61 19.50 -17.03
CA GLN A 159 0.79 19.54 -15.56
C GLN A 159 0.01 20.70 -14.88
N PRO A 160 -1.33 20.80 -15.09
CA PRO A 160 -2.11 21.95 -14.61
C PRO A 160 -2.44 21.89 -13.11
N VAL A 161 -2.03 20.84 -12.40
CA VAL A 161 -2.51 20.48 -11.06
C VAL A 161 -1.63 21.08 -9.98
N SER A 162 -2.26 21.53 -8.89
CA SER A 162 -1.60 22.04 -7.69
C SER A 162 -2.31 21.55 -6.43
N PHE A 163 -1.60 21.61 -5.29
CA PHE A 163 -2.04 21.05 -4.02
C PHE A 163 -1.95 22.08 -2.89
N ILE A 164 -2.90 22.04 -1.96
CA ILE A 164 -2.85 22.81 -0.71
C ILE A 164 -2.92 21.83 0.45
N ILE A 165 -1.89 21.78 1.29
CA ILE A 165 -1.90 21.04 2.56
C ILE A 165 -2.57 21.89 3.63
N ILE A 166 -3.61 21.36 4.25
CA ILE A 166 -4.40 22.05 5.26
C ILE A 166 -4.26 21.30 6.58
N LYS A 167 -3.49 21.87 7.51
CA LYS A 167 -3.30 21.33 8.88
C LYS A 167 -4.08 22.10 9.95
N ASN A 168 -4.54 23.32 9.63
CA ASN A 168 -5.30 24.13 10.59
C ASN A 168 -6.67 23.48 10.86
N ARG A 169 -6.91 23.09 12.12
CA ARG A 169 -8.11 22.36 12.53
C ARG A 169 -9.40 23.17 12.32
N GLU A 170 -9.38 24.48 12.58
CA GLU A 170 -10.55 25.34 12.37
C GLU A 170 -10.92 25.43 10.89
N LYS A 171 -9.94 25.58 9.99
CA LYS A 171 -10.18 25.55 8.54
C LYS A 171 -10.75 24.21 8.09
N ILE A 172 -10.25 23.09 8.62
CA ILE A 172 -10.77 21.74 8.31
C ILE A 172 -12.23 21.60 8.75
N GLN A 173 -12.58 22.09 9.94
CA GLN A 173 -13.97 22.07 10.41
C GLN A 173 -14.87 22.95 9.54
N HIS A 174 -14.42 24.17 9.22
CA HIS A 174 -15.18 25.07 8.34
C HIS A 174 -15.39 24.45 6.95
N LEU A 175 -14.38 23.77 6.38
CA LEU A 175 -14.54 23.04 5.12
C LEU A 175 -15.59 21.93 5.22
N ALA A 176 -15.66 21.22 6.35
CA ALA A 176 -16.67 20.20 6.60
C ALA A 176 -18.07 20.80 6.76
N GLU A 177 -18.20 21.97 7.39
CA GLU A 177 -19.45 22.71 7.54
C GLU A 177 -19.97 23.19 6.17
N ILE A 178 -19.11 23.83 5.36
CA ILE A 178 -19.47 24.28 3.99
C ILE A 178 -19.92 23.09 3.16
N ARG A 179 -19.23 21.95 3.27
CA ARG A 179 -19.61 20.74 2.53
C ARG A 179 -21.00 20.23 2.93
N GLY A 180 -21.35 20.34 4.22
CA GLY A 180 -22.61 19.87 4.78
C GLY A 180 -22.68 18.34 4.87
N GLY A 181 -23.70 17.72 4.27
CA GLY A 181 -23.90 16.27 4.34
C GLY A 181 -22.68 15.46 3.87
N SER A 182 -22.42 14.32 4.54
CA SER A 182 -21.29 13.42 4.25
C SER A 182 -19.88 14.03 4.47
N SER A 183 -19.76 15.08 5.27
CA SER A 183 -18.48 15.75 5.57
C SER A 183 -17.71 15.17 6.75
N ALA A 184 -18.32 14.28 7.54
CA ALA A 184 -17.71 13.68 8.73
C ALA A 184 -16.26 13.16 8.54
N PRO A 185 -15.88 12.56 7.40
CA PRO A 185 -14.50 12.16 7.16
C PRO A 185 -13.50 13.33 7.12
N ILE A 186 -13.88 14.49 6.55
CA ILE A 186 -13.02 15.68 6.52
C ILE A 186 -12.79 16.20 7.93
N ALA A 187 -13.87 16.39 8.69
CA ALA A 187 -13.80 16.89 10.07
C ALA A 187 -12.92 16.01 10.98
N ALA A 188 -12.94 14.69 10.76
CA ALA A 188 -12.21 13.71 11.56
C ALA A 188 -10.71 13.57 11.21
N ALA A 189 -10.28 14.01 10.02
CA ALA A 189 -8.91 13.79 9.57
C ALA A 189 -7.93 14.80 10.17
N PRO A 190 -6.71 14.41 10.56
CA PRO A 190 -5.71 15.34 11.09
C PRO A 190 -5.23 16.35 10.03
N VAL A 191 -5.25 15.97 8.75
CA VAL A 191 -4.85 16.79 7.60
C VAL A 191 -5.91 16.68 6.51
N ALA A 192 -6.08 17.74 5.71
CA ALA A 192 -6.81 17.68 4.44
C ALA A 192 -5.92 18.20 3.30
N ILE A 193 -6.09 17.66 2.09
CA ILE A 193 -5.38 18.13 0.89
C ILE A 193 -6.40 18.60 -0.13
N ALA A 194 -6.33 19.88 -0.48
CA ALA A 194 -7.07 20.41 -1.62
C ALA A 194 -6.29 20.11 -2.91
N ILE A 195 -6.95 19.53 -3.90
CA ILE A 195 -6.38 19.31 -5.24
C ILE A 195 -7.17 20.18 -6.22
N TYR A 196 -6.49 21.04 -6.96
CA TYR A 196 -7.10 21.91 -7.95
C TYR A 196 -6.26 21.97 -9.23
N ALA A 197 -6.89 22.38 -10.33
CA ALA A 197 -6.23 22.50 -11.63
C ALA A 197 -6.53 23.84 -12.29
N ASP A 198 -5.56 24.38 -13.03
CA ASP A 198 -5.70 25.63 -13.77
C ASP A 198 -6.24 25.37 -15.20
N PRO A 199 -7.46 25.85 -15.53
CA PRO A 199 -8.02 25.71 -16.88
C PRO A 199 -7.27 26.48 -17.97
N ASP A 200 -6.45 27.47 -17.61
CA ASP A 200 -5.64 28.21 -18.58
C ASP A 200 -4.41 27.39 -19.03
N ILE A 201 -3.95 26.46 -18.20
CA ILE A 201 -2.85 25.54 -18.51
C ILE A 201 -3.36 24.34 -19.31
N SER A 202 -4.54 23.80 -18.94
CA SER A 202 -5.14 22.66 -19.64
C SER A 202 -6.63 22.83 -19.89
N ARG A 203 -7.03 22.66 -21.15
CA ARG A 203 -8.45 22.52 -21.54
C ARG A 203 -9.15 21.28 -20.94
N ARG A 204 -8.39 20.39 -20.29
CA ARG A 204 -8.86 19.20 -19.59
C ARG A 204 -8.59 19.28 -18.09
N ALA A 205 -8.40 20.48 -17.52
CA ALA A 205 -8.03 20.72 -16.13
C ALA A 205 -8.81 19.85 -15.12
N ARG A 206 -10.13 19.73 -15.25
CA ARG A 206 -10.94 18.84 -14.40
C ARG A 206 -10.51 17.38 -14.50
N THR A 207 -10.39 16.83 -15.72
CA THR A 207 -9.98 15.45 -15.94
C THR A 207 -8.55 15.19 -15.47
N ASP A 208 -7.62 16.10 -15.78
CA ASP A 208 -6.23 16.01 -15.32
C ASP A 208 -6.16 16.05 -13.78
N GLY A 209 -6.99 16.90 -13.16
CA GLY A 209 -7.13 17.01 -11.72
C GLY A 209 -7.78 15.78 -11.07
N ASP A 210 -8.79 15.17 -11.70
CA ASP A 210 -9.42 13.92 -11.22
C ASP A 210 -8.40 12.76 -11.22
N ILE A 211 -7.58 12.67 -12.28
CA ILE A 211 -6.49 11.69 -12.39
C ILE A 211 -5.47 11.92 -11.28
N ALA A 212 -5.01 13.15 -11.09
CA ALA A 212 -4.05 13.48 -10.04
C ALA A 212 -4.61 13.24 -8.64
N ALA A 213 -5.85 13.62 -8.37
CA ALA A 213 -6.51 13.34 -7.10
C ALA A 213 -6.55 11.83 -6.81
N TYR A 214 -6.89 10.99 -7.79
CA TYR A 214 -6.85 9.54 -7.60
C TYR A 214 -5.41 8.99 -7.45
N HIS A 215 -4.44 9.57 -8.16
CA HIS A 215 -3.01 9.22 -8.01
C HIS A 215 -2.51 9.53 -6.60
N LEU A 216 -2.87 10.69 -6.03
CA LEU A 216 -2.59 11.06 -4.65
C LEU A 216 -3.17 10.05 -3.66
N MET A 217 -4.40 9.57 -3.89
CA MET A 217 -5.04 8.58 -3.03
C MET A 217 -4.33 7.23 -3.06
N LEU A 218 -3.80 6.82 -4.22
CA LEU A 218 -2.97 5.62 -4.35
C LEU A 218 -1.61 5.82 -3.68
N ALA A 219 -0.94 6.95 -3.93
CA ALA A 219 0.33 7.28 -3.29
C ALA A 219 0.19 7.29 -1.76
N ALA A 220 -0.83 7.96 -1.22
CA ALA A 220 -1.13 7.94 0.21
C ALA A 220 -1.26 6.52 0.76
N TRP A 221 -2.03 5.65 0.08
CA TRP A 221 -2.18 4.24 0.48
C TRP A 221 -0.86 3.46 0.44
N ASN A 222 -0.05 3.71 -0.60
CA ASN A 222 1.29 3.15 -0.73
C ASN A 222 2.22 3.58 0.42
N TYR A 223 1.98 4.72 1.07
CA TYR A 223 2.74 5.18 2.24
C TYR A 223 2.06 4.88 3.58
N GLY A 224 1.01 4.04 3.57
CA GLY A 224 0.26 3.68 4.78
C GLY A 224 -0.57 4.83 5.36
N LEU A 225 -0.78 5.89 4.59
CA LEU A 225 -1.83 6.87 4.83
C LEU A 225 -3.12 6.41 4.16
N ALA A 226 -4.23 6.97 4.60
CA ALA A 226 -5.51 6.72 3.97
C ALA A 226 -6.25 8.02 3.71
N SER A 227 -7.20 7.93 2.78
CA SER A 227 -8.03 9.05 2.34
C SER A 227 -9.37 8.57 1.82
N CYS A 228 -10.28 9.50 1.53
CA CYS A 228 -11.50 9.21 0.79
C CYS A 228 -11.88 10.37 -0.12
N TRP A 229 -12.49 10.07 -1.25
CA TRP A 229 -12.95 11.10 -2.17
C TRP A 229 -14.10 11.90 -1.54
N ILE A 230 -13.98 13.23 -1.55
CA ILE A 230 -15.06 14.13 -1.16
C ILE A 230 -15.55 14.85 -2.41
N ALA A 231 -16.74 14.47 -2.86
CA ALA A 231 -17.40 15.14 -3.98
C ALA A 231 -17.94 16.52 -3.56
N ASP A 232 -18.23 17.37 -4.55
CA ASP A 232 -18.96 18.64 -4.36
C ASP A 232 -18.23 19.62 -3.41
N MET A 233 -16.91 19.74 -3.62
CA MET A 233 -16.05 20.74 -2.98
C MET A 233 -15.76 21.95 -3.87
N ASN A 234 -16.07 21.89 -5.17
CA ASN A 234 -15.84 22.99 -6.12
C ASN A 234 -16.88 24.11 -5.94
N ARG A 235 -16.78 24.83 -4.83
CA ARG A 235 -17.74 25.84 -4.38
C ARG A 235 -17.05 27.19 -4.18
N PRO A 236 -17.72 28.33 -4.46
CA PRO A 236 -17.13 29.65 -4.27
C PRO A 236 -16.56 29.87 -2.86
N GLU A 237 -17.30 29.48 -1.82
CA GLU A 237 -16.94 29.65 -0.41
C GLU A 237 -15.70 28.82 -0.04
N VAL A 238 -15.58 27.62 -0.61
CA VAL A 238 -14.39 26.77 -0.43
C VAL A 238 -13.18 27.40 -1.13
N LYS A 239 -13.36 27.91 -2.36
CA LYS A 239 -12.27 28.59 -3.09
C LYS A 239 -11.81 29.83 -2.35
N GLU A 240 -12.72 30.64 -1.82
CA GLU A 240 -12.40 31.81 -1.01
C GLU A 240 -11.61 31.43 0.25
N LEU A 241 -12.07 30.43 1.01
CA LEU A 241 -11.38 29.94 2.20
C LEU A 241 -9.94 29.44 1.89
N LEU A 242 -9.75 28.87 0.70
CA LEU A 242 -8.45 28.38 0.21
C LEU A 242 -7.65 29.43 -0.59
N GLN A 243 -8.17 30.66 -0.71
CA GLN A 243 -7.54 31.76 -1.46
C GLN A 243 -7.30 31.42 -2.95
N LEU A 244 -8.20 30.64 -3.53
CA LEU A 244 -8.18 30.25 -4.95
C LEU A 244 -8.99 31.25 -5.79
N SER A 245 -8.50 31.54 -7.00
CA SER A 245 -9.27 32.29 -7.99
C SER A 245 -10.56 31.54 -8.38
N PRO A 246 -11.70 32.23 -8.63
CA PRO A 246 -12.95 31.59 -9.02
C PRO A 246 -12.86 30.66 -10.23
N LYS A 247 -11.93 30.95 -11.16
CA LYS A 247 -11.69 30.14 -12.37
C LYS A 247 -11.07 28.77 -12.09
N MET A 248 -10.36 28.60 -10.97
CA MET A 248 -9.63 27.36 -10.68
C MET A 248 -10.60 26.19 -10.56
N GLU A 249 -10.25 25.07 -11.17
CA GLU A 249 -11.02 23.83 -11.06
C GLU A 249 -10.62 23.10 -9.78
N LEU A 250 -11.32 23.39 -8.67
CA LEU A 250 -11.14 22.62 -7.43
C LEU A 250 -11.77 21.24 -7.60
N ILE A 251 -10.96 20.19 -7.48
CA ILE A 251 -11.35 18.81 -7.76
C ILE A 251 -11.99 18.19 -6.52
N THR A 252 -11.24 18.21 -5.42
CA THR A 252 -11.67 17.66 -4.14
C THR A 252 -10.81 18.25 -3.03
N VAL A 253 -11.35 18.20 -1.81
CA VAL A 253 -10.60 18.40 -0.57
C VAL A 253 -10.63 17.07 0.17
N THR A 254 -9.57 16.30 0.03
CA THR A 254 -9.52 14.93 0.53
C THR A 254 -8.97 14.89 1.96
N PRO A 255 -9.64 14.24 2.91
CA PRO A 255 -9.05 13.95 4.22
C PRO A 255 -7.84 13.03 4.09
N MET A 256 -6.86 13.22 4.96
CA MET A 256 -5.65 12.41 4.99
C MET A 256 -5.16 12.16 6.42
N GLY A 257 -4.76 10.92 6.69
CA GLY A 257 -4.17 10.53 7.97
C GLY A 257 -3.91 9.03 8.05
N PHE A 258 -3.39 8.57 9.18
CA PHE A 258 -3.22 7.14 9.42
C PHE A 258 -4.58 6.48 9.64
N PRO A 259 -4.85 5.31 9.02
CA PRO A 259 -6.14 4.66 9.13
C PRO A 259 -6.40 4.15 10.55
N ALA A 260 -7.55 4.52 11.14
CA ALA A 260 -8.05 3.95 12.41
C ALA A 260 -9.04 2.79 12.18
N GLU A 261 -9.20 2.35 10.93
CA GLU A 261 -10.05 1.25 10.51
C GLU A 261 -9.45 0.57 9.27
N LYS A 262 -9.76 -0.71 9.04
CA LYS A 262 -9.30 -1.42 7.83
C LYS A 262 -10.09 -1.03 6.56
N GLY A 263 -11.22 -0.35 6.73
CA GLY A 263 -12.19 -0.08 5.65
C GLY A 263 -13.01 -1.32 5.29
N LEU A 264 -14.12 -1.11 4.55
CA LEU A 264 -14.99 -2.20 4.10
C LEU A 264 -14.61 -2.66 2.70
N LEU A 265 -14.40 -3.97 2.54
CA LEU A 265 -14.35 -4.64 1.24
C LEU A 265 -15.75 -4.64 0.64
N ARG A 266 -16.02 -3.75 -0.32
CA ARG A 266 -17.27 -3.76 -1.07
C ARG A 266 -17.13 -4.64 -2.31
N PRO A 267 -18.10 -5.54 -2.59
CA PRO A 267 -18.10 -6.33 -3.82
C PRO A 267 -17.98 -5.45 -5.06
N ARG A 268 -17.21 -5.90 -6.05
CA ARG A 268 -17.08 -5.24 -7.36
C ARG A 268 -17.86 -6.06 -8.38
N ARG A 269 -18.48 -5.37 -9.34
CA ARG A 269 -19.02 -6.04 -10.53
C ARG A 269 -17.84 -6.51 -11.39
N ASN A 270 -18.00 -7.65 -12.07
CA ASN A 270 -17.04 -8.10 -13.07
C ASN A 270 -16.99 -7.09 -14.21
N ALA A 271 -15.80 -6.86 -14.76
CA ALA A 271 -15.64 -5.98 -15.92
C ALA A 271 -16.25 -6.65 -17.16
N GLU A 272 -17.07 -5.91 -17.89
CA GLU A 272 -17.54 -6.33 -19.21
C GLU A 272 -16.48 -5.97 -20.25
N ILE A 273 -15.97 -6.98 -20.98
CA ILE A 273 -14.95 -6.81 -22.02
C ILE A 273 -15.59 -7.15 -23.37
N LYS A 274 -15.50 -6.22 -24.32
CA LYS A 274 -15.95 -6.39 -25.71
C LYS A 274 -14.74 -6.18 -26.62
N TYR A 275 -14.50 -7.17 -27.49
CA TYR A 275 -13.54 -7.04 -28.59
C TYR A 275 -14.32 -6.61 -29.83
N LEU A 276 -13.87 -5.55 -30.49
CA LEU A 276 -14.42 -5.05 -31.74
C LEU A 276 -13.52 -5.49 -32.91
#